data_AF-A0A7W2Y6X9-F1
#
_entry.id   AF-A0A7W2Y6X9-F1
#
_cell.length_a   1.000
_cell.length_b   1.000
_cell.length_c   1.000
_cell.angle_alpha   90.00
_cell.angle_beta   90.00
_cell.angle_gamma   90.00
#
_symmetry.space_group_name_H-M   'P 1'
#
loop_
_entity.id
_entity.type
_entity.pdbx_description
1 polymer ?
#
loop_
_entity_poly.entity_id
_entity_poly.type
_entity_poly.pdbx_seq_one_letter_code
_entity_poly.pdbx_strand_id
1 'polypeptide(L)'
;MIKLLFICFTFCTLNAFADEAYDSGTSKDIHSIYWLNKNQDGAIVYAKHHGFIELRNFIDTAILTSHQLKNSKFNTETAEQLLLMLPASKKWLVVYFNEDKISYNGQTYLVDSNTIKEITQMNIYRINKGDLISSQLLSKAKKLFGSS
;
A
#
# COMPACT_ATOMS: atom_id res chain seq x y z
N MET A 1 -18.07 -43.10 -40.88
CA MET A 1 -16.95 -42.99 -39.92
C MET A 1 -16.60 -41.52 -39.75
N ILE A 2 -16.55 -41.10 -38.49
CA ILE A 2 -16.13 -39.82 -37.90
C ILE A 2 -15.27 -38.88 -38.77
N LYS A 3 -15.65 -37.60 -38.79
CA LYS A 3 -14.70 -36.48 -38.72
C LYS A 3 -15.19 -35.48 -37.67
N LEU A 4 -14.56 -35.58 -36.50
CA LEU A 4 -14.74 -34.75 -35.33
C LEU A 4 -13.92 -33.46 -35.49
N LEU A 5 -14.51 -32.33 -35.05
CA LEU A 5 -13.92 -31.11 -34.44
C LEU A 5 -12.60 -30.50 -35.00
N PHE A 6 -12.41 -29.19 -35.03
CA PHE A 6 -12.30 -28.34 -33.85
C PHE A 6 -12.66 -26.88 -34.20
N ILE A 7 -13.65 -26.32 -33.49
CA ILE A 7 -13.88 -24.88 -33.42
C ILE A 7 -13.15 -24.42 -32.16
N CYS A 8 -12.06 -23.67 -32.34
CA CYS A 8 -11.30 -23.08 -31.24
C CYS A 8 -12.12 -21.93 -30.64
N PHE A 9 -12.77 -22.16 -29.51
CA PHE A 9 -13.31 -21.10 -28.66
C PHE A 9 -12.15 -20.51 -27.85
N THR A 10 -11.60 -19.38 -28.30
CA THR A 10 -10.76 -18.54 -27.46
C THR A 10 -11.66 -17.68 -26.57
N PHE A 11 -12.06 -18.24 -25.43
CA PHE A 11 -12.50 -17.43 -24.28
C PHE A 11 -11.27 -16.73 -23.69
N CYS A 12 -10.94 -15.56 -24.22
CA CYS A 12 -10.09 -14.61 -23.50
C CYS A 12 -10.93 -14.02 -22.37
N THR A 13 -10.98 -14.69 -21.22
CA THR A 13 -11.41 -14.06 -19.98
C THR A 13 -10.32 -13.06 -19.59
N LEU A 14 -10.46 -11.82 -20.08
CA LEU A 14 -9.82 -10.67 -19.44
C LEU A 14 -10.42 -10.62 -18.03
N ASN A 15 -9.71 -11.19 -17.06
CA ASN A 15 -9.90 -10.83 -15.66
C ASN A 15 -9.47 -9.37 -15.54
N ALA A 16 -10.39 -8.46 -15.84
CA ALA A 16 -10.33 -7.12 -15.27
C ALA A 16 -10.46 -7.34 -13.77
N PHE A 17 -9.32 -7.50 -13.09
CA PHE A 17 -9.27 -7.28 -11.66
C PHE A 17 -9.85 -5.89 -11.46
N ALA A 18 -11.04 -5.83 -10.87
CA ALA A 18 -11.63 -4.56 -10.51
C ALA A 18 -10.64 -3.89 -9.56
N ASP A 19 -9.97 -2.86 -10.06
CA ASP A 19 -9.13 -1.97 -9.27
C ASP A 19 -9.96 -1.48 -8.10
N GLU A 20 -9.66 -1.97 -6.88
CA GLU A 20 -10.39 -1.52 -5.69
C GLU A 20 -10.12 -0.02 -5.50
N ALA A 21 -11.16 0.76 -5.77
CA ALA A 21 -11.13 2.20 -5.61
C ALA A 21 -10.86 2.54 -4.14
N TYR A 22 -9.84 3.37 -3.91
CA TYR A 22 -9.61 3.94 -2.59
C TYR A 22 -10.62 5.06 -2.37
N ASP A 23 -11.51 4.88 -1.40
CA ASP A 23 -12.51 5.87 -1.04
C ASP A 23 -12.49 6.16 0.48
N SER A 24 -13.35 7.07 0.92
CA SER A 24 -13.47 7.43 2.33
C SER A 24 -13.94 6.29 3.24
N GLY A 25 -14.60 5.26 2.69
CA GLY A 25 -14.98 4.04 3.39
C GLY A 25 -13.75 3.15 3.63
N THR A 26 -12.99 2.90 2.56
CA THR A 26 -11.72 2.18 2.60
C THR A 26 -10.77 2.78 3.64
N SER A 27 -10.63 4.11 3.69
CA SER A 27 -9.81 4.79 4.71
C SER A 27 -10.23 4.48 6.15
N LYS A 28 -11.55 4.46 6.43
CA LYS A 28 -12.09 4.20 7.78
C LYS A 28 -11.83 2.77 8.24
N ASP A 29 -11.75 1.84 7.30
CA ASP A 29 -11.53 0.43 7.56
C ASP A 29 -10.05 0.06 7.78
N ILE A 30 -9.13 0.99 7.50
CA ILE A 30 -7.71 0.82 7.83
C ILE A 30 -7.55 0.79 9.35
N HIS A 31 -7.04 -0.32 9.88
CA HIS A 31 -6.82 -0.50 11.31
C HIS A 31 -5.38 -0.17 11.72
N SER A 32 -4.42 -0.49 10.86
CA SER A 32 -3.00 -0.24 11.12
C SER A 32 -2.23 -0.07 9.82
N ILE A 33 -1.12 0.63 9.91
CA ILE A 33 -0.20 0.87 8.79
C ILE A 33 1.16 0.30 9.18
N TYR A 34 1.73 -0.51 8.29
CA TYR A 34 3.05 -1.11 8.46
C TYR A 34 3.98 -0.43 7.47
N TRP A 35 4.89 0.39 7.98
CA TRP A 35 5.94 1.00 7.17
C TRP A 35 7.11 0.04 7.11
N LEU A 36 7.33 -0.55 5.94
CA LEU A 36 8.37 -1.56 5.75
C LEU A 36 9.76 -0.92 5.81
N ASN A 37 10.73 -1.63 6.38
CA ASN A 37 12.12 -1.23 6.23
C ASN A 37 12.61 -1.45 4.78
N LYS A 38 13.81 -0.95 4.47
CA LYS A 38 14.40 -1.06 3.13
C LYS A 38 14.51 -2.50 2.60
N ASN A 39 14.72 -3.46 3.50
CA ASN A 39 14.82 -4.89 3.14
C ASN A 39 13.45 -5.58 3.06
N GLN A 40 12.36 -4.87 3.39
CA GLN A 40 10.98 -5.35 3.45
C GLN A 40 10.75 -6.58 4.36
N ASP A 41 11.72 -6.85 5.24
CA ASP A 41 11.71 -7.94 6.19
C ASP A 41 11.36 -7.48 7.60
N GLY A 42 11.14 -6.19 7.82
CA GLY A 42 10.68 -5.63 9.09
C GLY A 42 9.73 -4.47 8.85
N ALA A 43 9.06 -4.01 9.91
CA ALA A 43 8.18 -2.85 9.79
C ALA A 43 8.11 -2.03 11.07
N ILE A 44 7.86 -0.73 10.90
CA ILE A 44 7.34 0.10 11.97
C ILE A 44 5.82 0.04 11.90
N VAL A 45 5.20 -0.33 13.02
CA VAL A 45 3.74 -0.44 13.11
C VAL A 45 3.17 0.86 13.63
N TYR A 46 2.16 1.36 12.92
CA TYR A 46 1.32 2.47 13.33
C TYR A 46 -0.07 1.93 13.62
N ALA A 47 -0.48 1.92 14.90
CA ALA A 47 -1.76 1.37 15.34
C ALA A 47 -2.52 2.35 16.26
N LYS A 48 -3.68 2.85 15.80
CA LYS A 48 -4.71 3.55 16.60
C LYS A 48 -4.25 4.65 17.59
N HIS A 49 -3.11 5.28 17.33
CA HIS A 49 -2.54 6.41 18.07
C HIS A 49 -2.26 7.60 17.13
N HIS A 50 -1.81 8.73 17.66
CA HIS A 50 -1.65 9.99 16.90
C HIS A 50 -0.92 9.82 15.55
N GLY A 51 0.27 9.21 15.53
CA GLY A 51 1.03 9.01 14.29
C GLY A 51 0.33 8.10 13.26
N PHE A 52 -0.60 7.23 13.68
CA PHE A 52 -1.44 6.47 12.75
C PHE A 52 -2.45 7.39 12.06
N ILE A 53 -3.08 8.30 12.82
CA ILE A 53 -4.06 9.25 12.28
C ILE A 53 -3.38 10.19 11.28
N GLU A 54 -2.21 10.73 11.62
CA GLU A 54 -1.45 11.61 10.73
C GLU A 54 -1.06 10.91 9.43
N LEU A 55 -0.47 9.71 9.52
CA LEU A 55 -0.05 8.96 8.34
C LEU A 55 -1.24 8.56 7.47
N ARG A 56 -2.35 8.13 8.07
CA ARG A 56 -3.58 7.82 7.33
C ARG A 56 -4.13 9.06 6.63
N ASN A 57 -4.25 10.18 7.34
CA ASN A 57 -4.78 11.42 6.77
C ASN A 57 -3.90 11.95 5.64
N PHE A 58 -2.57 11.80 5.75
CA PHE A 58 -1.64 12.11 4.67
C PHE A 58 -1.92 11.28 3.42
N ILE A 59 -2.06 9.95 3.56
CA ILE A 59 -2.40 9.05 2.45
C ILE A 59 -3.77 9.39 1.86
N ASP A 60 -4.78 9.62 2.71
CA ASP A 60 -6.13 9.99 2.28
C ASP A 60 -6.12 11.28 1.47
N THR A 61 -5.41 12.30 1.96
CA THR A 61 -5.28 13.58 1.27
C THR A 61 -4.62 13.38 -0.10
N ALA A 62 -3.53 12.61 -0.14
CA ALA A 62 -2.82 12.31 -1.38
C ALA A 62 -3.70 11.59 -2.42
N ILE A 63 -4.41 10.54 -2.02
CA ILE A 63 -5.16 9.69 -2.96
C ILE A 63 -6.52 10.31 -3.33
N LEU A 64 -7.22 10.92 -2.37
CA LEU A 64 -8.59 11.40 -2.56
C LEU A 64 -8.67 12.83 -3.09
N THR A 65 -7.64 13.65 -2.87
CA THR A 65 -7.72 15.11 -3.13
C THR A 65 -6.59 15.68 -3.98
N SER A 66 -5.40 15.07 -3.97
CA SER A 66 -4.25 15.63 -4.71
C SER A 66 -4.36 15.46 -6.22
N HIS A 67 -3.56 16.26 -6.92
CA HIS A 67 -3.41 16.18 -8.36
C HIS A 67 -2.75 14.85 -8.78
N GLN A 68 -3.51 14.01 -9.49
CA GLN A 68 -3.01 12.79 -10.11
C GLN A 68 -2.16 13.11 -11.35
N LEU A 69 -0.94 12.60 -11.38
CA LEU A 69 -0.03 12.75 -12.50
C LEU A 69 -0.30 11.70 -13.58
N LYS A 70 -0.96 12.12 -14.67
CA LYS A 70 -1.21 11.27 -15.83
C LYS A 70 0.10 10.85 -16.50
N ASN A 71 0.20 9.57 -16.91
CA ASN A 71 1.35 8.98 -17.62
C ASN A 71 2.69 9.11 -16.88
N SER A 72 2.68 9.32 -15.57
CA SER A 72 3.91 9.34 -14.78
C SER A 72 4.35 7.91 -14.47
N LYS A 73 5.67 7.68 -14.55
CA LYS A 73 6.28 6.45 -14.04
C LYS A 73 6.71 6.69 -12.60
N PHE A 74 6.30 5.80 -11.71
CA PHE A 74 6.74 5.78 -10.33
C PHE A 74 7.73 4.62 -10.13
N ASN A 75 8.94 4.92 -9.66
CA ASN A 75 9.92 3.88 -9.38
C ASN A 75 9.66 3.28 -7.99
N THR A 76 9.11 2.07 -7.93
CA THR A 76 8.81 1.37 -6.69
C THR A 76 10.04 0.71 -6.05
N GLU A 77 11.13 0.48 -6.80
CA GLU A 77 12.32 -0.25 -6.29
C GLU A 77 13.07 0.54 -5.22
N THR A 78 13.05 1.86 -5.30
CA THR A 78 13.73 2.77 -4.36
C THR A 78 12.75 3.50 -3.44
N ALA A 79 11.47 3.17 -3.52
CA ALA A 79 10.42 3.85 -2.76
C ALA A 79 10.27 3.25 -1.36
N GLU A 80 9.81 4.09 -0.44
CA GLU A 80 9.29 3.63 0.84
C GLU A 80 7.95 2.91 0.59
N GLN A 81 7.68 1.84 1.35
CA GLN A 81 6.48 1.02 1.18
C GLN A 81 5.67 0.93 2.47
N LEU A 82 4.37 1.20 2.34
CA LEU A 82 3.38 1.06 3.40
C LEU A 82 2.42 -0.08 3.06
N LEU A 83 2.11 -0.91 4.06
CA LEU A 83 1.01 -1.86 4.01
C LEU A 83 -0.12 -1.39 4.92
N LEU A 84 -1.27 -1.08 4.35
CA LEU A 84 -2.45 -0.61 5.06
C LEU A 84 -3.36 -1.81 5.30
N MET A 85 -3.57 -2.16 6.56
CA MET A 85 -4.30 -3.37 6.95
C MET A 85 -5.80 -3.12 7.00
N LEU A 86 -6.57 -3.87 6.20
CA LEU A 86 -8.04 -3.93 6.27
C LEU A 86 -8.46 -5.29 6.85
N PRO A 87 -8.70 -5.39 8.17
CA PRO A 87 -9.01 -6.66 8.82
C PRO A 87 -10.31 -7.29 8.34
N ALA A 88 -11.35 -6.47 8.07
CA ALA A 88 -12.67 -6.97 7.69
C ALA A 88 -12.65 -7.73 6.36
N SER A 89 -11.87 -7.23 5.39
CA SER A 89 -11.70 -7.85 4.07
C SER A 89 -10.51 -8.82 4.00
N LYS A 90 -9.71 -8.93 5.06
CA LYS A 90 -8.43 -9.65 5.09
C LYS A 90 -7.49 -9.20 3.96
N LYS A 91 -7.42 -7.90 3.73
CA LYS A 91 -6.62 -7.32 2.64
C LYS A 91 -5.55 -6.36 3.16
N TRP A 92 -4.52 -6.22 2.34
CA TRP A 92 -3.48 -5.23 2.50
C TRP A 92 -3.47 -4.34 1.27
N LEU A 93 -3.66 -3.04 1.46
CA LEU A 93 -3.38 -2.08 0.40
C LEU A 93 -1.90 -1.74 0.45
N VAL A 94 -1.30 -1.62 -0.73
CA VAL A 94 0.11 -1.26 -0.88
C VAL A 94 0.17 0.17 -1.38
N VAL A 95 0.83 1.01 -0.59
CA VAL A 95 1.12 2.40 -0.96
C VAL A 95 2.64 2.56 -1.00
N TYR A 96 3.12 3.14 -2.09
CA TYR A 96 4.52 3.51 -2.22
C TYR A 96 4.65 5.03 -2.13
N PHE A 97 5.77 5.52 -1.63
CA PHE A 97 6.06 6.95 -1.70
C PHE A 97 7.56 7.24 -1.76
N ASN A 98 7.87 8.41 -2.29
CA ASN A 98 9.22 8.98 -2.32
C ASN A 98 9.11 10.47 -1.99
N GLU A 99 10.16 11.25 -2.30
CA GLU A 99 10.32 12.64 -1.86
C GLU A 99 9.13 13.58 -2.10
N ASP A 100 8.39 13.40 -3.20
CA ASP A 100 7.32 14.32 -3.62
C ASP A 100 6.07 13.62 -4.17
N LYS A 101 6.05 12.28 -4.16
CA LYS A 101 4.97 11.49 -4.77
C LYS A 101 4.54 10.33 -3.90
N ILE A 102 3.24 10.06 -3.95
CA ILE A 102 2.63 8.79 -3.54
C ILE A 102 2.21 8.01 -4.79
N SER A 103 2.37 6.69 -4.76
CA SER A 103 1.74 5.79 -5.70
C SER A 103 0.84 4.77 -5.02
N TYR A 104 -0.38 4.68 -5.53
CA TYR A 104 -1.37 3.69 -5.13
C TYR A 104 -2.01 3.10 -6.38
N ASN A 105 -2.06 1.77 -6.45
CA ASN A 105 -2.67 1.02 -7.53
C ASN A 105 -2.27 1.50 -8.95
N GLY A 106 -0.96 1.70 -9.16
CA GLY A 106 -0.40 2.17 -10.42
C GLY A 106 -0.63 3.66 -10.73
N GLN A 107 -1.44 4.37 -9.94
CA GLN A 107 -1.63 5.81 -10.05
C GLN A 107 -0.61 6.55 -9.19
N THR A 108 -0.25 7.75 -9.61
CA THR A 108 0.73 8.59 -8.92
C THR A 108 0.13 9.96 -8.62
N TYR A 109 0.39 10.45 -7.41
CA TYR A 109 -0.16 11.70 -6.89
C TYR A 109 0.98 12.57 -6.37
N LEU A 110 0.92 13.87 -6.65
CA LEU A 110 1.82 14.83 -6.03
C LEU A 110 1.42 15.09 -4.59
N VAL A 111 2.41 15.27 -3.73
CA VAL A 111 2.24 15.54 -2.31
C VAL A 111 3.28 16.57 -1.86
N ASP A 112 3.03 17.18 -0.70
CA ASP A 112 3.98 18.13 -0.11
C ASP A 112 5.23 17.41 0.40
N SER A 113 6.39 17.79 -0.15
CA SER A 113 7.68 17.15 0.16
C SER A 113 8.15 17.44 1.58
N ASN A 114 7.74 18.56 2.18
CA ASN A 114 8.06 18.86 3.57
C ASN A 114 7.37 17.86 4.51
N THR A 115 6.08 17.61 4.29
CA THR A 115 5.32 16.62 5.05
C THR A 115 5.96 15.22 4.96
N ILE A 116 6.35 14.76 3.77
CA ILE A 116 7.04 13.46 3.60
C ILE A 116 8.35 13.43 4.38
N LYS A 117 9.14 14.49 4.29
CA LYS A 117 10.42 14.58 4.98
C LYS A 117 10.24 14.45 6.49
N GLU A 118 9.25 15.12 7.07
CA GLU A 118 8.95 15.07 8.50
C GLU A 118 8.53 13.66 8.94
N ILE A 119 7.56 13.02 8.26
CA ILE A 119 7.12 11.66 8.61
C ILE A 119 8.25 10.64 8.43
N THR A 120 9.12 10.83 7.44
CA THR A 120 10.29 9.96 7.20
C THR A 120 11.33 10.11 8.30
N GLN A 121 11.61 11.33 8.72
CA GLN A 121 12.51 11.59 9.85
C GLN A 121 11.99 10.96 11.15
N MET A 122 10.68 11.07 11.40
CA MET A 122 10.05 10.41 12.54
C MET A 122 10.18 8.89 12.47
N ASN A 123 9.97 8.28 11.29
CA ASN A 123 10.11 6.84 11.12
C ASN A 123 11.55 6.37 11.33
N ILE A 124 12.53 7.10 10.79
CA ILE A 124 13.97 6.83 11.03
C ILE A 124 14.30 6.91 12.52
N TYR A 125 13.78 7.90 13.23
CA TYR A 125 13.96 8.02 14.67
C TYR A 125 13.42 6.79 15.43
N ARG A 126 12.21 6.33 15.08
CA ARG A 126 11.60 5.13 15.68
C ARG A 126 12.42 3.87 15.42
N ILE A 127 12.93 3.70 14.19
CA ILE A 127 13.85 2.60 13.86
C ILE A 127 15.09 2.64 14.75
N ASN A 128 15.71 3.82 14.91
CA ASN A 128 16.89 3.98 15.76
C ASN A 128 16.62 3.73 17.25
N LYS A 129 15.36 3.82 17.69
CA LYS A 129 14.93 3.47 19.05
C LYS A 129 14.57 2.00 19.22
N GLY A 130 14.58 1.22 18.15
CA GLY A 130 14.30 -0.21 18.19
C GLY A 130 12.81 -0.57 18.06
N ASP A 131 11.97 0.34 17.56
CA ASP A 131 10.53 0.10 17.36
C ASP A 131 10.22 -0.88 16.20
N LEU A 132 11.24 -1.33 15.46
CA LEU A 132 11.09 -2.19 14.29
C LEU A 132 10.65 -3.60 14.70
N ILE A 133 9.52 -4.07 14.17
CA ILE A 133 9.12 -5.46 14.32
C ILE A 133 9.96 -6.36 13.41
N SER A 134 10.32 -7.54 13.93
CA SER A 134 11.04 -8.57 13.19
C SER A 134 10.26 -9.14 11.99
N SER A 135 10.97 -9.82 11.10
CA SER A 135 10.42 -10.56 9.96
C SER A 135 9.42 -11.63 10.35
N GLN A 136 9.67 -12.32 11.45
CA GLN A 136 8.75 -13.33 11.97
C GLN A 136 7.42 -12.72 12.39
N LEU A 137 7.45 -11.57 13.08
CA LEU A 137 6.24 -10.86 13.50
C LEU A 137 5.49 -10.28 12.30
N LEU A 138 6.20 -9.67 11.34
CA LEU A 138 5.60 -9.16 10.10
C LEU A 138 4.96 -10.30 9.28
N SER A 139 5.64 -11.43 9.13
CA SER A 139 5.12 -12.62 8.44
C SER A 139 3.86 -13.16 9.13
N LYS A 140 3.87 -13.22 10.48
CA LYS A 140 2.70 -13.64 11.25
C LYS A 140 1.53 -12.68 11.06
N ALA A 141 1.77 -11.37 11.08
CA ALA A 141 0.74 -10.36 10.82
C ALA A 141 0.15 -10.52 9.40
N LYS A 142 1.01 -10.64 8.38
CA LYS A 142 0.56 -10.89 6.99
C LYS A 142 -0.30 -12.15 6.87
N LYS A 143 0.06 -13.24 7.55
CA LYS A 143 -0.73 -14.49 7.55
C LYS A 143 -2.06 -14.39 8.28
N LEU A 144 -2.09 -13.64 9.39
CA LEU A 144 -3.32 -13.49 10.20
C LEU A 144 -4.35 -12.58 9.52
N PHE A 145 -3.88 -11.57 8.79
CA PHE A 145 -4.72 -10.48 8.32
C PHE A 145 -4.75 -10.31 6.80
N GLY A 146 -3.92 -11.03 6.07
CA GLY A 146 -4.00 -11.15 4.61
C GLY A 146 -4.69 -12.44 4.20
N SER A 147 -5.35 -12.44 3.04
CA SER A 147 -5.78 -13.66 2.37
C SER A 147 -4.55 -14.49 1.99
N SER A 148 -4.50 -15.70 2.55
CA SER A 148 -3.51 -16.74 2.28
C SER A 148 -3.49 -17.19 0.83
#